data_AF-A0A8T6J608-F1
#
_entry.id   AF-A0A8T6J608-F1
#
_cell.length_a   1.000
_cell.length_b   1.000
_cell.length_c   1.000
_cell.angle_alpha   90.00
_cell.angle_beta   90.00
_cell.angle_gamma   90.00
#
_symmetry.space_group_name_H-M   'P 1'
#
loop_
_entity.id
_entity.type
_entity.pdbx_description
1 polymer ?
#
loop_
_entity_poly.entity_id
_entity_poly.type
_entity_poly.pdbx_seq_one_letter_code
_entity_poly.pdbx_strand_id
1 'polypeptide(L)'
;MNAGGIRLWYARAVMALAVVLFGFLAQLYAFTPLDGIDMFGISVSGEAHSITFLRTGVGGMFASLFLASLIGLVRPRLFYPCLTFIVGVNAMIVLLRLYGLAVDGITPTNISELRDEGIGWLVLFSGWLACPRNRS
;
A
#
# COMPACT_ATOMS: atom_id res chain seq x y z
N MET A 1 -18.66 7.79 -22.91
CA MET A 1 -17.51 8.41 -22.22
C MET A 1 -16.33 8.46 -23.18
N ASN A 2 -15.65 9.60 -23.32
CA ASN A 2 -14.45 9.69 -24.15
C ASN A 2 -13.28 8.93 -23.50
N ALA A 3 -12.28 8.51 -24.28
CA ALA A 3 -11.16 7.69 -23.81
C ALA A 3 -10.44 8.27 -22.57
N GLY A 4 -10.28 9.61 -22.50
CA GLY A 4 -9.71 10.29 -21.34
C GLY A 4 -10.57 10.19 -20.07
N GLY A 5 -11.90 10.19 -20.21
CA GLY A 5 -12.84 10.02 -19.10
C GLY A 5 -12.82 8.60 -18.54
N ILE A 6 -12.72 7.59 -19.41
CA ILE A 6 -12.60 6.18 -19.00
C ILE A 6 -11.29 5.96 -18.21
N ARG A 7 -10.18 6.50 -18.72
CA ARG A 7 -8.87 6.44 -18.07
C ARG A 7 -8.86 7.08 -16.68
N LEU A 8 -9.48 8.26 -16.53
CA LEU A 8 -9.59 8.92 -15.23
C LEU A 8 -10.47 8.14 -14.25
N TRP A 9 -11.59 7.59 -14.73
CA TRP A 9 -12.48 6.76 -13.92
C TRP A 9 -11.75 5.53 -13.38
N TYR A 10 -10.99 4.85 -14.25
CA TYR A 10 -10.17 3.70 -13.84
C TYR A 10 -9.13 4.08 -12.78
N ALA A 11 -8.38 5.18 -12.99
CA ALA A 11 -7.42 5.65 -12.00
C ALA A 11 -8.09 5.95 -10.64
N ARG A 12 -9.30 6.53 -10.64
CA ARG A 12 -10.08 6.76 -9.41
C ARG A 12 -10.53 5.47 -8.75
N ALA A 13 -10.94 4.46 -9.52
CA ALA A 13 -11.27 3.15 -9.00
C ALA A 13 -10.07 2.48 -8.31
N VAL A 14 -8.88 2.58 -8.93
CA VAL A 14 -7.62 2.12 -8.32
C VAL A 14 -7.31 2.88 -7.02
N MET A 15 -7.48 4.21 -7.01
CA MET A 15 -7.30 5.00 -5.80
C MET A 15 -8.30 4.63 -4.70
N ALA A 16 -9.56 4.36 -5.05
CA ALA A 16 -10.57 3.91 -4.10
C ALA A 16 -10.23 2.52 -3.52
N LEU A 17 -9.70 1.61 -4.34
CA LEU A 17 -9.16 0.34 -3.86
C LEU A 17 -8.01 0.56 -2.86
N ALA A 18 -7.10 1.51 -3.15
CA ALA A 18 -6.02 1.87 -2.24
C ALA A 18 -6.54 2.38 -0.88
N VAL A 19 -7.61 3.18 -0.88
CA VAL A 19 -8.28 3.63 0.36
C VAL A 19 -8.77 2.44 1.18
N VAL A 20 -9.43 1.47 0.54
CA VAL A 20 -9.95 0.28 1.23
C VAL A 20 -8.82 -0.57 1.79
N LEU A 21 -7.81 -0.88 0.97
CA LEU A 21 -6.69 -1.74 1.35
C LEU A 21 -5.87 -1.12 2.48
N PHE A 22 -5.41 0.11 2.32
CA PHE A 22 -4.60 0.76 3.36
C PHE A 22 -5.42 1.11 4.59
N GLY A 23 -6.72 1.39 4.45
CA GLY A 23 -7.62 1.58 5.59
C GLY A 23 -7.76 0.30 6.42
N PHE A 24 -7.96 -0.84 5.76
CA PHE A 24 -8.01 -2.15 6.42
C PHE A 24 -6.69 -2.48 7.13
N LEU A 25 -5.55 -2.32 6.44
CA LEU A 25 -4.23 -2.58 7.04
C LEU A 25 -3.92 -1.62 8.20
N ALA A 26 -4.23 -0.33 8.05
CA ALA A 26 -4.07 0.64 9.12
C ALA A 26 -4.90 0.26 10.35
N GLN A 27 -6.16 -0.15 10.16
CA GLN A 27 -7.02 -0.61 11.24
C GLN A 27 -6.45 -1.86 11.92
N LEU A 28 -6.05 -2.86 11.12
CA LEU A 28 -5.49 -4.11 11.62
C LEU A 28 -4.26 -3.85 12.52
N TYR A 29 -3.30 -3.06 12.04
CA TYR A 29 -2.09 -2.76 12.80
C TYR A 29 -2.28 -1.75 13.93
N ALA A 30 -3.34 -0.94 13.91
CA ALA A 30 -3.65 -0.04 15.02
C ALA A 30 -4.29 -0.78 16.20
N PHE A 31 -5.29 -1.63 15.91
CA PHE A 31 -6.13 -2.22 16.97
C PHE A 31 -5.72 -3.65 17.33
N THR A 32 -5.33 -4.47 16.36
CA THR A 32 -4.97 -5.89 16.52
C THR A 32 -3.61 -6.21 15.86
N PRO A 33 -2.51 -5.55 16.27
CA PRO A 33 -1.21 -5.67 15.62
C PRO A 33 -0.58 -7.06 15.70
N LEU A 34 -0.89 -7.85 16.73
CA LEU A 34 -0.36 -9.20 16.91
C LEU A 34 -0.98 -10.16 15.90
N ASP A 35 -2.32 -10.15 15.75
CA ASP A 35 -3.00 -10.87 14.68
C ASP A 35 -2.49 -10.44 13.30
N GLY A 36 -2.17 -9.14 13.18
CA GLY A 36 -1.56 -8.52 12.01
C GLY A 36 -0.21 -9.13 11.63
N ILE A 37 0.65 -9.44 12.59
CA ILE A 37 2.01 -9.96 12.32
C ILE A 37 2.07 -11.48 12.30
N ASP A 38 1.21 -12.15 13.07
CA ASP A 38 1.11 -13.61 13.13
C ASP A 38 0.72 -14.21 11.77
N MET A 39 -0.07 -13.50 10.94
CA MET A 39 -0.39 -13.96 9.58
C MET A 39 0.85 -14.11 8.68
N PHE A 40 1.92 -13.36 8.98
CA PHE A 40 3.20 -13.45 8.27
C PHE A 40 4.14 -14.51 8.89
N GLY A 41 3.66 -15.27 9.87
CA GLY A 41 4.45 -16.28 10.59
C GLY A 41 5.53 -15.70 11.49
N ILE A 42 5.42 -14.41 11.86
CA ILE A 42 6.39 -13.70 12.69
C ILE A 42 5.86 -13.67 14.13
N SER A 43 6.50 -14.39 15.04
CA SER A 43 6.21 -14.30 16.47
C SER A 43 6.91 -13.09 17.08
N VAL A 44 6.16 -12.14 17.63
CA VAL A 44 6.70 -11.00 18.37
C VAL A 44 6.33 -11.13 19.85
N SER A 45 7.18 -10.65 20.77
CA SER A 45 6.83 -10.64 22.19
C SER A 45 5.54 -9.83 22.41
N GLY A 46 4.64 -10.34 23.26
CA GLY A 46 3.41 -9.66 23.67
C GLY A 46 3.66 -8.46 24.60
N GLU A 47 4.90 -7.97 24.66
CA GLU A 47 5.29 -6.86 25.51
C GLU A 47 4.81 -5.52 24.95
N ALA A 48 4.54 -4.58 25.85
CA ALA A 48 3.97 -3.28 25.50
C ALA A 48 4.82 -2.50 24.48
N HIS A 49 6.15 -2.62 24.54
CA HIS A 49 7.04 -1.92 23.61
C HIS A 49 6.95 -2.49 22.18
N SER A 50 6.86 -3.81 22.03
CA SER A 50 6.71 -4.48 20.73
C SER A 50 5.38 -4.16 20.06
N ILE A 51 4.28 -4.20 20.84
CA ILE A 51 2.95 -3.82 20.37
C ILE A 51 2.92 -2.36 19.93
N THR A 52 3.55 -1.47 20.70
CA THR A 52 3.63 -0.04 20.37
C THR A 52 4.43 0.18 19.10
N PHE A 53 5.55 -0.54 18.91
CA PHE A 53 6.35 -0.48 17.69
C PHE A 53 5.54 -0.88 16.45
N LEU A 54 4.75 -1.96 16.52
CA LEU A 54 3.90 -2.37 15.40
C LEU A 54 2.83 -1.34 15.06
N ARG A 55 2.20 -0.75 16.08
CA ARG A 55 1.19 0.32 15.89
C ARG A 55 1.78 1.55 15.25
N THR A 56 2.90 2.04 15.75
CA THR A 56 3.48 3.32 15.29
C THR A 56 4.29 3.17 14.02
N GLY A 57 5.04 2.07 13.87
CA GLY A 57 5.82 1.77 12.67
C GLY A 57 4.92 1.32 11.52
N VAL A 58 4.36 0.11 11.63
CA VAL A 58 3.60 -0.51 10.53
C VAL A 58 2.22 0.13 10.41
N GLY A 59 1.49 0.28 11.51
CA GLY A 59 0.19 0.93 11.52
C GLY A 59 0.26 2.40 11.08
N GLY A 60 1.25 3.15 11.56
CA GLY A 60 1.48 4.54 11.15
C GLY A 60 1.80 4.69 9.66
N MET A 61 2.59 3.77 9.09
CA MET A 61 2.86 3.73 7.65
C MET A 61 1.57 3.53 6.85
N PHE A 62 0.77 2.49 7.16
CA PHE A 62 -0.47 2.22 6.43
C PHE A 62 -1.52 3.33 6.65
N ALA A 63 -1.61 3.91 7.84
CA ALA A 63 -2.46 5.06 8.10
C ALA A 63 -2.07 6.28 7.24
N SER A 64 -0.77 6.49 7.01
CA SER A 64 -0.28 7.56 6.14
C SER A 64 -0.64 7.32 4.66
N LEU A 65 -0.52 6.08 4.19
CA LEU A 65 -0.94 5.68 2.83
C LEU A 65 -2.46 5.78 2.65
N PHE A 66 -3.22 5.40 3.67
CA PHE A 66 -4.67 5.59 3.72
C PHE A 66 -5.04 7.07 3.61
N LEU A 67 -4.43 7.94 4.42
CA LEU A 67 -4.68 9.38 4.35
C LEU A 67 -4.30 9.97 2.99
N ALA A 68 -3.14 9.59 2.43
CA ALA A 68 -2.72 10.04 1.11
C ALA A 68 -3.72 9.62 0.01
N SER A 69 -4.22 8.38 0.06
CA SER A 69 -5.19 7.88 -0.93
C SER A 69 -6.54 8.57 -0.80
N LEU A 70 -7.02 8.78 0.43
CA LEU A 70 -8.26 9.48 0.71
C LEU A 70 -8.20 10.95 0.26
N ILE A 71 -7.11 11.66 0.59
CA ILE A 71 -6.89 13.04 0.16
C ILE A 71 -6.83 13.13 -1.36
N GLY A 72 -6.10 12.21 -2.00
CA GLY A 72 -6.00 12.14 -3.46
C GLY A 72 -7.36 11.96 -4.12
N LEU A 73 -8.22 11.10 -3.56
CA LEU A 73 -9.55 10.83 -4.09
C LEU A 73 -10.52 12.01 -3.88
N VAL A 74 -10.49 12.64 -2.72
CA VAL A 74 -11.39 13.76 -2.35
C VAL A 74 -10.98 15.08 -3.02
N ARG A 75 -9.67 15.32 -3.22
CA ARG A 75 -9.14 16.56 -3.78
C ARG A 75 -8.54 16.34 -5.16
N PRO A 76 -9.26 16.65 -6.26
CA PRO A 76 -8.78 16.39 -7.63
C PRO A 76 -7.42 17.02 -7.96
N ARG A 77 -7.09 18.17 -7.37
CA ARG A 77 -5.79 18.85 -7.54
C ARG A 77 -4.62 18.03 -7.01
N LEU A 78 -4.84 17.19 -5.99
CA LEU A 78 -3.82 16.37 -5.34
C LEU A 78 -3.85 14.91 -5.83
N PHE A 79 -4.76 14.56 -6.73
CA PHE A 79 -4.94 13.17 -7.17
C PHE A 79 -3.65 12.54 -7.72
N TYR A 80 -3.02 13.20 -8.70
CA TYR A 80 -1.79 12.70 -9.31
C TYR A 80 -0.59 12.64 -8.36
N PRO A 81 -0.27 13.67 -7.55
CA PRO A 81 0.84 13.57 -6.60
C PRO A 81 0.59 12.52 -5.52
N CYS A 82 -0.62 12.40 -4.98
CA CYS A 82 -0.96 11.34 -4.03
C CYS A 82 -0.82 9.93 -4.65
N LEU A 83 -1.30 9.74 -5.88
CA LEU A 83 -1.17 8.47 -6.59
C LEU A 83 0.30 8.11 -6.84
N THR A 84 1.08 9.10 -7.26
CA THR A 84 2.53 8.95 -7.48
C THR A 84 3.25 8.56 -6.20
N PHE A 85 2.94 9.23 -5.08
CA PHE A 85 3.49 8.91 -3.77
C PHE A 85 3.19 7.46 -3.35
N ILE A 86 1.92 7.05 -3.45
CA ILE A 86 1.48 5.69 -3.11
C ILE A 86 2.21 4.64 -3.95
N VAL A 87 2.26 4.84 -5.27
CA VAL A 87 2.96 3.93 -6.20
C VAL A 87 4.44 3.86 -5.85
N GLY A 88 5.08 4.99 -5.55
CA GLY A 88 6.49 5.04 -5.18
C GLY A 88 6.79 4.27 -3.89
N VAL A 89 5.99 4.48 -2.84
CA VAL A 89 6.15 3.73 -1.57
C VAL A 89 5.94 2.23 -1.78
N ASN A 90 4.90 1.84 -2.52
CA ASN A 90 4.64 0.42 -2.78
C ASN A 90 5.73 -0.23 -3.65
N ALA A 91 6.31 0.52 -4.60
CA ALA A 91 7.48 0.05 -5.35
C ALA A 91 8.65 -0.23 -4.41
N MET A 92 8.91 0.63 -3.43
CA MET A 92 9.98 0.41 -2.44
C MET A 92 9.71 -0.82 -1.57
N ILE A 93 8.45 -1.07 -1.16
CA ILE A 93 8.09 -2.29 -0.40
C ILE A 93 8.44 -3.54 -1.22
N VAL A 94 8.02 -3.60 -2.49
CA VAL A 94 8.32 -4.73 -3.38
C VAL A 94 9.84 -4.90 -3.58
N LEU A 95 10.58 -3.81 -3.76
CA LEU A 95 12.04 -3.86 -3.91
C LEU A 95 12.74 -4.34 -2.64
N LEU A 96 12.28 -3.90 -1.46
CA LEU A 96 12.81 -4.38 -0.17
C LEU A 96 12.48 -5.85 0.05
N ARG A 97 11.31 -6.33 -0.41
CA ARG A 97 10.96 -7.76 -0.38
C ARG A 97 11.89 -8.57 -1.28
N LEU A 98 12.15 -8.11 -2.51
CA LEU A 98 13.11 -8.74 -3.42
C LEU A 98 14.52 -8.77 -2.85
N TYR A 99 14.94 -7.68 -2.21
CA TYR A 99 16.21 -7.60 -1.51
C TYR A 99 16.28 -8.60 -0.36
N GLY A 100 15.27 -8.67 0.51
CA GLY A 100 15.20 -9.63 1.60
C GLY A 100 15.23 -11.08 1.12
N LEU A 101 14.54 -11.40 0.02
CA LEU A 101 14.64 -12.72 -0.60
C LEU A 101 16.06 -13.07 -1.08
N ALA A 102 16.80 -12.07 -1.59
CA ALA A 102 18.16 -12.24 -2.07
C ALA A 102 19.20 -12.36 -0.94
N VAL A 103 18.97 -11.70 0.20
CA VAL A 103 19.92 -11.63 1.32
C VAL A 103 19.59 -12.64 2.43
N ASP A 104 18.32 -12.74 2.81
CA ASP A 104 17.85 -13.52 3.95
C ASP A 104 17.30 -14.90 3.53
N GLY A 105 17.10 -15.09 2.21
CA GLY A 105 16.69 -16.35 1.61
C GLY A 105 15.21 -16.43 1.24
N ILE A 106 14.89 -17.45 0.44
CA ILE A 106 13.56 -17.64 -0.12
C ILE A 106 12.76 -18.61 0.77
N THR A 107 11.59 -18.15 1.23
CA THR A 107 10.62 -18.98 1.95
C THR A 107 9.27 -18.96 1.23
N PRO A 108 8.41 -19.99 1.39
CA PRO A 108 7.08 -19.99 0.80
C PRO A 108 6.26 -18.76 1.17
N THR A 109 6.33 -18.33 2.44
CA THR A 109 5.66 -17.12 2.93
C THR A 109 6.18 -15.86 2.21
N ASN A 110 7.50 -15.68 2.10
CA ASN A 110 8.02 -14.49 1.41
C ASN A 110 7.66 -14.45 -0.08
N ILE A 111 7.48 -15.61 -0.73
CA ILE A 111 7.00 -15.69 -2.13
C ILE A 111 5.51 -15.35 -2.24
N SER A 112 4.65 -15.83 -1.32
CA SER A 112 3.25 -15.41 -1.31
C SER A 112 3.11 -13.92 -1.05
N GLU A 113 3.89 -13.37 -0.12
CA GLU A 113 3.90 -11.92 0.15
C GLU A 113 4.39 -11.12 -1.05
N LEU A 114 5.49 -11.52 -1.69
CA LEU A 114 5.98 -10.85 -2.90
C LEU A 114 4.92 -10.84 -4.00
N ARG A 115 4.18 -11.95 -4.16
CA ARG A 115 3.11 -12.03 -5.14
C ARG A 115 2.00 -11.04 -4.81
N ASP A 116 1.54 -11.01 -3.56
CA ASP A 116 0.39 -10.19 -3.17
C ASP A 116 0.75 -8.69 -3.17
N GLU A 117 1.93 -8.33 -2.66
CA GLU A 117 2.52 -6.99 -2.75
C GLU A 117 2.78 -6.57 -4.20
N GLY A 118 3.32 -7.48 -5.02
CA GLY A 118 3.63 -7.24 -6.42
C GLY A 118 2.38 -7.01 -7.27
N ILE A 119 1.34 -7.82 -7.09
CA ILE A 119 0.05 -7.62 -7.76
C ILE A 119 -0.57 -6.29 -7.32
N GLY A 120 -0.56 -6.00 -6.02
CA GLY A 120 -1.04 -4.72 -5.48
C GLY A 120 -0.33 -3.53 -6.13
N TRP A 121 1.00 -3.59 -6.21
CA TRP A 121 1.80 -2.56 -6.86
C TRP A 121 1.48 -2.44 -8.35
N LEU A 122 1.34 -3.55 -9.09
CA LEU A 122 1.00 -3.52 -10.52
C LEU A 122 -0.36 -2.86 -10.77
N VAL A 123 -1.35 -3.09 -9.92
CA VAL A 123 -2.67 -2.43 -9.98
C VAL A 123 -2.56 -0.93 -9.71
N LEU A 124 -1.76 -0.53 -8.71
CA LEU A 124 -1.52 0.89 -8.43
C LEU A 124 -0.79 1.58 -9.60
N PHE A 125 0.21 0.90 -10.15
CA PHE A 125 1.00 1.38 -11.28
C PHE A 125 0.18 1.51 -12.56
N SER A 126 -0.72 0.56 -12.85
CA SER A 126 -1.62 0.66 -14.00
C SER A 126 -2.58 1.85 -13.85
N GLY A 127 -3.09 2.11 -12.65
CA GLY A 127 -3.90 3.30 -12.35
C GLY A 127 -3.12 4.59 -12.57
N TRP A 128 -1.83 4.62 -12.18
CA TRP A 128 -0.94 5.76 -12.40
C TRP A 128 -0.63 6.01 -13.88
N LEU A 129 -0.38 4.96 -14.66
CA LEU A 129 -0.22 5.05 -16.11
C LEU A 129 -1.50 5.51 -16.82
N ALA A 130 -2.65 5.02 -16.35
CA ALA A 130 -3.95 5.40 -16.89
C ALA A 130 -4.30 6.86 -16.58
N CYS A 131 -3.87 7.39 -15.43
CA CYS A 131 -4.18 8.76 -15.01
C CYS A 131 -3.83 9.79 -16.11
N PRO A 132 -4.80 10.59 -16.59
CA PRO A 132 -4.50 11.66 -17.54
C PRO A 132 -3.56 12.67 -16.87
N ARG A 133 -2.39 12.87 -17.47
CA ARG A 133 -1.50 13.97 -17.08
C ARG A 133 -2.03 15.21 -17.77
N ASN A 134 -2.66 16.11 -17.02
CA ASN A 134 -2.84 17.48 -17.52
C ASN A 134 -1.43 18.04 -17.73
N ARG A 135 -1.01 18.13 -18.99
CA ARG A 135 0.02 19.08 -19.39
C ARG A 135 -0.63 20.44 -19.12
N SER A 136 -0.28 21.05 -17.99
CA SER A 136 -0.45 22.49 -17.82
C SER A 136 0.20 23.21 -19.00
#